data_AF-A0AAJ2SV39-F1
#
_entry.id   AF-A0AAJ2SV39-F1
#
_cell.length_a   1.000
_cell.length_b   1.000
_cell.length_c   1.000
_cell.angle_alpha   90.00
_cell.angle_beta   90.00
_cell.angle_gamma   90.00
#
_symmetry.space_group_name_H-M   'P 1'
#
loop_
_entity.id
_entity.type
_entity.pdbx_description
1 polymer ?
#
loop_
_entity_poly.entity_id
_entity_poly.type
_entity_poly.pdbx_seq_one_letter_code
_entity_poly.pdbx_strand_id
1 'polypeptide(L)'
;MADHYDVLGVDRSATPEEIKKAYRRLARELHPDVNPSADASERFKDVTHAYDVLSDPQQRERYDLGPQAGFGGGGGGGAAGFGDIFDAFFGGGGGGQRQGPRSRRERGQDALLRLEVELDDIVFGTQRDIEVDTAVLCETCNGSCCAPGTSPQTCDICNGSGQIQRTVRSLLGNVMTSSPCGTCRGYGTVIPNPCATCQGQGRVRARRTIPIDIPAGVDTGLRLQLPGQGEVGQAGGPNGDLYLEVKVKHHDTYSRDGDDLLATLEVQMADAILGTSTTLTGIDGEVELEIKPGTQSADIITIRDRGITKLRGTGRGDLKIGVQVVTPTKLSHKERELIEKFASGRRGQGPELSQFQQGLFGKLRDRFLNF
;
A
#
# COMPACT_ATOMS: atom_id res chain seq x y z
N MET A 1 17.90 -15.13 -39.57
CA MET A 1 17.82 -13.87 -38.81
C MET A 1 17.79 -12.78 -39.86
N ALA A 2 16.66 -12.07 -40.00
CA ALA A 2 16.55 -11.01 -41.00
C ALA A 2 17.47 -9.84 -40.61
N ASP A 3 18.07 -9.20 -41.60
CA ASP A 3 18.91 -8.01 -41.39
C ASP A 3 18.04 -6.87 -40.78
N HIS A 4 18.57 -6.11 -39.81
CA HIS A 4 17.85 -4.99 -39.20
C HIS A 4 17.51 -3.90 -40.22
N TYR A 5 18.32 -3.74 -41.26
CA TYR A 5 18.02 -2.83 -42.37
C TYR A 5 16.83 -3.33 -43.20
N ASP A 6 16.75 -4.66 -43.44
CA ASP A 6 15.62 -5.29 -44.15
C ASP A 6 14.33 -5.20 -43.33
N VAL A 7 14.41 -5.38 -42.01
CA VAL A 7 13.25 -5.28 -41.09
C VAL A 7 12.65 -3.87 -41.11
N LEU A 8 13.47 -2.83 -41.19
CA LEU A 8 13.00 -1.44 -41.32
C LEU A 8 12.67 -1.05 -42.78
N GLY A 9 13.05 -1.88 -43.76
CA GLY A 9 12.88 -1.62 -45.18
C GLY A 9 13.70 -0.42 -45.67
N VAL A 10 14.93 -0.28 -45.18
CA VAL A 10 15.86 0.81 -45.51
C VAL A 10 17.19 0.24 -45.99
N ASP A 11 17.95 1.02 -46.76
CA ASP A 11 19.29 0.61 -47.22
C ASP A 11 20.31 0.66 -46.06
N ARG A 12 21.39 -0.12 -46.16
CA ARG A 12 22.51 -0.06 -45.20
C ARG A 12 23.18 1.30 -45.15
N SER A 13 23.12 2.08 -46.25
CA SER A 13 23.60 3.46 -46.29
C SER A 13 22.60 4.49 -45.74
N ALA A 14 21.45 4.06 -45.19
CA ALA A 14 20.42 4.97 -44.72
C ALA A 14 20.92 5.89 -43.60
N THR A 15 20.52 7.14 -43.68
CA THR A 15 20.80 8.16 -42.67
C THR A 15 19.97 7.90 -41.39
N PRO A 16 20.39 8.42 -40.23
CA PRO A 16 19.60 8.31 -38.99
C PRO A 16 18.18 8.85 -39.13
N GLU A 17 17.98 9.89 -39.96
CA GLU A 17 16.66 10.45 -40.21
C GLU A 17 15.76 9.51 -41.01
N GLU A 18 16.30 8.80 -42.00
CA GLU A 18 15.59 7.80 -42.79
C GLU A 18 15.20 6.59 -41.95
N ILE A 19 16.11 6.11 -41.10
CA ILE A 19 15.86 5.02 -40.13
C ILE A 19 14.73 5.42 -39.17
N LYS A 20 14.78 6.64 -38.61
CA LYS A 20 13.74 7.16 -37.71
C LYS A 20 12.39 7.39 -38.41
N LYS A 21 12.41 7.72 -39.71
CA LYS A 21 11.20 7.89 -40.53
C LYS A 21 10.56 6.54 -40.85
N ALA A 22 11.36 5.54 -41.19
CA ALA A 22 10.90 4.17 -41.44
C ALA A 22 10.28 3.55 -40.20
N TYR A 23 10.95 3.66 -39.05
CA TYR A 23 10.42 3.21 -37.76
C TYR A 23 9.07 3.85 -37.44
N ARG A 24 8.94 5.18 -37.54
CA ARG A 24 7.67 5.87 -37.24
C ARG A 24 6.52 5.46 -38.16
N ARG A 25 6.79 5.09 -39.41
CA ARG A 25 5.78 4.56 -40.33
C ARG A 25 5.32 3.18 -39.89
N LEU A 26 6.26 2.26 -39.67
CA LEU A 26 5.97 0.88 -39.28
C LEU A 26 5.34 0.79 -37.88
N ALA A 27 5.77 1.62 -36.94
CA ALA A 27 5.23 1.65 -35.58
C ALA A 27 3.76 2.10 -35.53
N ARG A 28 3.30 2.94 -36.47
CA ARG A 28 1.88 3.32 -36.58
C ARG A 28 1.05 2.24 -37.26
N GLU A 29 1.63 1.55 -38.23
CA GLU A 29 0.96 0.47 -38.98
C GLU A 29 0.78 -0.80 -38.12
N LEU A 30 1.77 -1.09 -37.26
CA LEU A 30 1.84 -2.29 -36.43
C LEU A 30 1.42 -2.06 -34.97
N HIS A 31 0.92 -0.86 -34.62
CA HIS A 31 0.49 -0.57 -33.24
C HIS A 31 -0.68 -1.48 -32.85
N PRO A 32 -0.70 -2.07 -31.63
CA PRO A 32 -1.77 -2.99 -31.20
C PRO A 32 -3.18 -2.40 -31.29
N ASP A 33 -3.31 -1.08 -31.06
CA ASP A 33 -4.60 -0.37 -31.17
C ASP A 33 -5.09 -0.21 -32.61
N VAL A 34 -4.20 -0.28 -33.60
CA VAL A 34 -4.53 -0.12 -35.04
C VAL A 34 -4.59 -1.47 -35.73
N ASN A 35 -3.75 -2.43 -35.32
CA ASN A 35 -3.69 -3.78 -35.86
C ASN A 35 -3.56 -4.81 -34.72
N PRO A 36 -4.68 -5.37 -34.22
CA PRO A 36 -4.69 -6.27 -33.07
C PRO A 36 -4.32 -7.73 -33.40
N SER A 37 -3.69 -8.00 -34.55
CA SER A 37 -3.28 -9.36 -34.93
C SER A 37 -1.99 -9.79 -34.22
N ALA A 38 -1.86 -11.10 -33.95
CA ALA A 38 -0.65 -11.65 -33.33
C ALA A 38 0.61 -11.43 -34.18
N ASP A 39 0.47 -11.51 -35.51
CA ASP A 39 1.55 -11.25 -36.49
C ASP A 39 2.03 -9.78 -36.44
N ALA A 40 1.11 -8.82 -36.28
CA ALA A 40 1.48 -7.41 -36.14
C ALA A 40 2.28 -7.13 -34.86
N SER A 41 1.94 -7.81 -33.76
CA SER A 41 2.66 -7.71 -32.49
C SER A 41 4.09 -8.26 -32.56
N GLU A 42 4.29 -9.41 -33.23
CA GLU A 42 5.62 -9.97 -33.45
C GLU A 42 6.47 -9.07 -34.35
N ARG A 43 5.89 -8.61 -35.47
CA ARG A 43 6.58 -7.67 -36.38
C ARG A 43 6.90 -6.32 -35.71
N PHE A 44 6.04 -5.85 -34.80
CA PHE A 44 6.31 -4.63 -34.04
C PHE A 44 7.53 -4.79 -33.11
N LYS A 45 7.70 -5.95 -32.48
CA LYS A 45 8.88 -6.26 -31.66
C LYS A 45 10.15 -6.27 -32.49
N ASP A 46 10.12 -6.91 -33.66
CA ASP A 46 11.27 -6.96 -34.57
C ASP A 46 11.67 -5.56 -35.08
N VAL A 47 10.67 -4.74 -35.46
CA VAL A 47 10.88 -3.36 -35.90
C VAL A 47 11.43 -2.47 -34.79
N THR A 48 10.97 -2.65 -33.55
CA THR A 48 11.47 -1.91 -32.38
C THR A 48 12.92 -2.30 -32.10
N HIS A 49 13.23 -3.60 -32.10
CA HIS A 49 14.59 -4.08 -31.91
C HIS A 49 15.55 -3.60 -33.01
N ALA A 50 15.13 -3.63 -34.28
CA ALA A 50 15.94 -3.12 -35.39
C ALA A 50 16.22 -1.62 -35.24
N TYR A 51 15.24 -0.82 -34.79
CA TYR A 51 15.43 0.60 -34.52
C TYR A 51 16.37 0.84 -33.33
N ASP A 52 16.25 0.09 -32.24
CA ASP A 52 17.11 0.26 -31.06
C ASP A 52 18.59 0.02 -31.38
N VAL A 53 18.88 -0.97 -32.23
CA VAL A 53 20.25 -1.26 -32.69
C VAL A 53 20.74 -0.21 -33.70
N LEU A 54 19.92 0.21 -34.66
CA LEU A 54 20.33 1.10 -35.76
C LEU A 54 20.25 2.60 -35.44
N SER A 55 19.52 2.99 -34.40
CA SER A 55 19.36 4.40 -34.00
C SER A 55 20.53 4.93 -33.17
N ASP A 56 21.25 4.06 -32.46
CA ASP A 56 22.46 4.41 -31.75
C ASP A 56 23.70 4.22 -32.65
N PRO A 57 24.54 5.27 -32.84
CA PRO A 57 25.70 5.18 -33.73
C PRO A 57 26.69 4.08 -33.36
N GLN A 58 26.92 3.82 -32.06
CA GLN A 58 27.88 2.80 -31.61
C GLN A 58 27.32 1.39 -31.77
N GLN A 59 26.01 1.20 -31.53
CA GLN A 59 25.35 -0.08 -31.76
C GLN A 59 25.28 -0.42 -33.25
N ARG A 60 24.96 0.56 -34.09
CA ARG A 60 24.97 0.42 -35.54
C ARG A 60 26.35 0.01 -36.06
N GLU A 61 27.41 0.69 -35.61
CA GLU A 61 28.78 0.35 -35.99
C GLU A 61 29.14 -1.08 -35.57
N ARG A 62 28.82 -1.48 -34.33
CA ARG A 62 29.02 -2.86 -33.86
C ARG A 62 28.22 -3.89 -34.67
N TYR A 63 27.01 -3.53 -35.08
CA TYR A 63 26.16 -4.37 -35.92
C TYR A 63 26.75 -4.53 -37.33
N ASP A 64 27.20 -3.43 -37.93
CA ASP A 64 27.79 -3.40 -39.27
C ASP A 64 29.14 -4.15 -39.34
N LEU A 65 29.90 -4.17 -38.24
CA LEU A 65 31.17 -4.88 -38.12
C LEU A 65 31.04 -6.40 -37.95
N GLY A 66 29.87 -6.90 -37.56
CA GLY A 66 29.59 -8.33 -37.37
C GLY A 66 30.35 -9.00 -36.21
N PRO A 67 30.00 -10.25 -35.85
CA PRO A 67 30.53 -10.91 -34.66
C PRO A 67 31.89 -11.59 -34.93
N GLN A 68 32.93 -10.87 -35.36
CA GLN A 68 34.31 -11.40 -35.31
C GLN A 68 35.44 -10.35 -35.44
N ALA A 69 35.87 -9.78 -34.31
CA ALA A 69 37.26 -9.46 -33.96
C ALA A 69 37.22 -8.81 -32.56
N GLY A 70 37.46 -9.55 -31.49
CA GLY A 70 38.84 -9.78 -31.05
C GLY A 70 39.16 -8.84 -29.89
N PHE A 71 38.86 -9.33 -28.68
CA PHE A 71 39.49 -9.02 -27.39
C PHE A 71 40.50 -7.84 -27.34
N GLY A 72 40.18 -6.78 -26.58
CA GLY A 72 41.18 -5.78 -26.23
C GLY A 72 40.65 -4.51 -25.56
N GLY A 73 40.36 -4.57 -24.26
CA GLY A 73 40.64 -3.47 -23.33
C GLY A 73 39.71 -2.24 -23.32
N GLY A 74 39.06 -2.05 -22.17
CA GLY A 74 38.92 -0.72 -21.58
C GLY A 74 37.57 -0.03 -21.73
N GLY A 75 36.78 -0.09 -20.66
CA GLY A 75 36.05 1.07 -20.15
C GLY A 75 34.70 1.43 -20.77
N GLY A 76 33.65 1.39 -19.94
CA GLY A 76 32.61 2.42 -19.97
C GLY A 76 31.34 2.09 -20.75
N GLY A 77 30.43 1.39 -20.07
CA GLY A 77 29.06 1.86 -19.82
C GLY A 77 28.14 2.14 -21.01
N GLY A 78 27.04 1.37 -21.06
CA GLY A 78 25.78 1.85 -21.62
C GLY A 78 25.06 0.86 -22.54
N ALA A 79 24.42 -0.16 -21.96
CA ALA A 79 23.35 -0.92 -22.63
C ALA A 79 22.50 -1.64 -21.57
N ALA A 80 21.67 -0.88 -20.86
CA ALA A 80 20.54 -1.43 -20.11
C ALA A 80 19.46 -1.82 -21.12
N GLY A 81 19.32 -3.12 -21.35
CA GLY A 81 18.33 -3.68 -22.27
C GLY A 81 18.46 -5.20 -22.51
N PHE A 82 19.61 -5.80 -22.18
CA PHE A 82 19.85 -7.24 -22.27
C PHE A 82 20.19 -7.91 -20.91
N GLY A 83 20.04 -7.19 -19.79
CA GLY A 83 20.52 -7.63 -18.47
C GLY A 83 19.72 -8.77 -17.82
N ASP A 84 18.40 -8.81 -17.95
CA ASP A 84 17.58 -9.63 -17.03
C ASP A 84 17.51 -11.13 -17.37
N ILE A 85 17.71 -11.51 -18.63
CA ILE A 85 17.59 -12.91 -19.07
C ILE A 85 18.94 -13.62 -19.12
N PHE A 86 20.04 -12.89 -19.25
CA PHE A 86 21.40 -13.45 -19.22
C PHE A 86 21.93 -13.60 -17.77
N ASP A 87 21.51 -12.72 -16.84
CA ASP A 87 21.86 -12.78 -15.41
C ASP A 87 21.25 -13.98 -14.68
N ALA A 88 20.10 -14.50 -15.15
CA ALA A 88 19.46 -15.68 -14.57
C ALA A 88 20.16 -17.01 -14.91
N PHE A 89 20.97 -17.03 -15.99
CA PHE A 89 21.55 -18.27 -16.54
C PHE A 89 23.09 -18.32 -16.47
N PHE A 90 23.79 -17.18 -16.50
CA PHE A 90 25.25 -17.09 -16.47
C PHE A 90 25.74 -16.21 -15.32
N GLY A 91 25.51 -16.67 -14.09
CA GLY A 91 25.87 -15.95 -12.87
C GLY A 91 27.26 -15.30 -12.90
N GLY A 92 27.25 -13.96 -12.86
CA GLY A 92 28.37 -13.15 -12.38
C GLY A 92 29.14 -12.41 -13.45
N GLY A 93 28.81 -11.13 -13.67
CA GLY A 93 29.69 -10.24 -14.42
C GLY A 93 29.14 -8.86 -14.73
N GLY A 94 28.72 -8.07 -13.73
CA GLY A 94 28.20 -6.72 -14.07
C GLY A 94 27.76 -5.82 -12.92
N GLY A 95 28.16 -6.10 -11.70
CA GLY A 95 28.00 -5.17 -10.58
C GLY A 95 29.15 -5.44 -9.63
N GLY A 96 29.78 -4.41 -9.10
CA GLY A 96 30.78 -4.52 -8.03
C GLY A 96 30.14 -5.07 -6.77
N GLN A 97 29.75 -6.35 -6.79
CA GLN A 97 29.35 -7.12 -5.65
C GLN A 97 30.64 -7.25 -4.85
N ARG A 98 30.75 -6.49 -3.75
CA ARG A 98 31.85 -6.60 -2.79
C ARG A 98 32.10 -8.09 -2.59
N GLN A 99 33.21 -8.56 -3.14
CA GLN A 99 33.63 -9.96 -3.14
C GLN A 99 34.21 -10.27 -1.76
N GLY A 100 33.36 -10.09 -0.75
CA GLY A 100 33.67 -10.16 0.66
C GLY A 100 32.58 -10.93 1.38
N PRO A 101 32.86 -11.36 2.62
CA PRO A 101 31.91 -12.10 3.42
C PRO A 101 30.60 -11.33 3.60
N ARG A 102 29.48 -12.06 3.64
CA ARG A 102 28.17 -11.48 3.98
C ARG A 102 28.24 -10.87 5.38
N SER A 103 27.60 -9.73 5.58
CA SER A 103 27.43 -9.17 6.93
C SER A 103 26.49 -10.06 7.74
N ARG A 104 26.85 -10.34 9.00
CA ARG A 104 25.93 -10.94 9.98
C ARG A 104 24.86 -9.96 10.45
N ARG A 105 25.16 -8.65 10.38
CA ARG A 105 24.23 -7.58 10.68
C ARG A 105 23.31 -7.41 9.48
N GLU A 106 22.08 -7.87 9.62
CA GLU A 106 21.01 -7.76 8.63
C GLU A 106 19.94 -6.82 9.16
N ARG A 107 19.26 -6.05 8.30
CA ARG A 107 18.15 -5.19 8.73
C ARG A 107 17.00 -6.06 9.24
N GLY A 108 16.34 -5.60 10.29
CA GLY A 108 15.12 -6.23 10.79
C GLY A 108 13.97 -6.15 9.79
N GLN A 109 12.99 -7.03 9.99
CA GLN A 109 11.80 -7.05 9.16
C GLN A 109 10.85 -5.93 9.56
N ASP A 110 10.14 -5.41 8.56
CA ASP A 110 9.05 -4.48 8.81
C ASP A 110 7.84 -5.25 9.34
N ALA A 111 7.08 -4.60 10.22
CA ALA A 111 5.86 -5.16 10.78
C ALA A 111 4.65 -4.33 10.36
N LEU A 112 3.52 -4.97 10.11
CA LEU A 112 2.23 -4.31 9.87
C LEU A 112 1.24 -4.78 10.93
N LEU A 113 0.75 -3.85 11.76
CA LEU A 113 -0.27 -4.11 12.77
C LEU A 113 -1.54 -3.34 12.43
N ARG A 114 -2.69 -3.94 12.73
CA ARG A 114 -3.97 -3.24 12.64
C ARG A 114 -4.29 -2.61 13.99
N LEU A 115 -4.59 -1.33 13.96
CA LEU A 115 -4.99 -0.56 15.14
C LEU A 115 -6.48 -0.24 15.03
N GLU A 116 -7.27 -0.76 15.97
CA GLU A 116 -8.68 -0.41 16.05
C GLU A 116 -8.86 0.87 16.88
N VAL A 117 -9.56 1.83 16.31
CA VAL A 117 -9.85 3.14 16.94
C VAL A 117 -11.35 3.37 16.98
N GLU A 118 -11.80 4.07 18.01
CA GLU A 118 -13.21 4.45 18.15
C GLU A 118 -13.44 5.81 17.50
N LEU A 119 -14.70 6.12 17.18
CA LEU A 119 -15.04 7.36 16.49
C LEU A 119 -14.64 8.59 17.33
N ASP A 120 -14.81 8.51 18.65
CA ASP A 120 -14.49 9.57 19.61
C ASP A 120 -13.01 9.95 19.59
N ASP A 121 -12.12 8.95 19.47
CA ASP A 121 -10.68 9.17 19.38
C ASP A 121 -10.29 9.96 18.12
N ILE A 122 -11.02 9.72 17.03
CA ILE A 122 -10.71 10.29 15.72
C ILE A 122 -11.17 11.75 15.64
N VAL A 123 -12.21 12.12 16.38
CA VAL A 123 -12.72 13.51 16.35
C VAL A 123 -11.66 14.48 16.87
N PHE A 124 -10.96 14.15 17.95
CA PHE A 124 -9.99 15.03 18.60
C PHE A 124 -8.53 14.64 18.39
N GLY A 125 -8.27 13.40 17.96
CA GLY A 125 -6.96 12.79 18.05
C GLY A 125 -6.70 12.28 19.47
N THR A 126 -5.84 11.28 19.59
CA THR A 126 -5.54 10.66 20.88
C THR A 126 -4.12 10.11 20.91
N GLN A 127 -3.53 10.11 22.10
CA GLN A 127 -2.28 9.39 22.35
C GLN A 127 -2.63 8.03 22.96
N ARG A 128 -2.11 6.97 22.34
CA ARG A 128 -2.33 5.60 22.81
C ARG A 128 -1.01 4.85 22.92
N ASP A 129 -0.93 3.97 23.88
CA ASP A 129 0.17 3.03 24.03
C ASP A 129 -0.20 1.71 23.38
N ILE A 130 0.60 1.24 22.43
CA ILE A 130 0.41 -0.06 21.79
C ILE A 130 1.45 -1.06 22.29
N GLU A 131 1.00 -2.25 22.67
CA GLU A 131 1.88 -3.37 22.99
C GLU A 131 2.20 -4.16 21.72
N VAL A 132 3.49 -4.29 21.40
CA VAL A 132 3.97 -5.01 20.23
C VAL A 132 4.93 -6.11 20.67
N ASP A 133 4.63 -7.34 20.28
CA ASP A 133 5.55 -8.48 20.41
C ASP A 133 6.53 -8.45 19.24
N THR A 134 7.77 -8.05 19.49
CA THR A 134 8.80 -7.84 18.47
C THR A 134 10.15 -8.42 18.88
N ALA A 135 11.08 -8.54 17.94
CA ALA A 135 12.47 -8.86 18.28
C ALA A 135 13.20 -7.60 18.77
N VAL A 136 13.71 -7.64 20.00
CA VAL A 136 14.53 -6.58 20.60
C VAL A 136 16.00 -7.00 20.67
N LEU A 137 16.90 -6.03 20.83
CA LEU A 137 18.33 -6.29 20.97
C LEU A 137 18.57 -7.14 22.21
N CYS A 138 19.39 -8.19 22.08
CA CYS A 138 19.72 -9.03 23.21
C CYS A 138 20.64 -8.26 24.17
N GLU A 139 20.15 -7.94 25.38
CA GLU A 139 20.91 -7.21 26.41
C GLU A 139 22.19 -7.95 26.86
N THR A 140 22.15 -9.28 26.88
CA THR A 140 23.30 -10.11 27.33
C THR A 140 24.51 -9.99 26.40
N CYS A 141 24.29 -9.90 25.08
CA CYS A 141 25.38 -9.90 24.09
C CYS A 141 25.48 -8.60 23.28
N ASN A 142 24.52 -7.67 23.43
CA ASN A 142 24.41 -6.42 22.69
C ASN A 142 24.59 -6.60 21.16
N GLY A 143 24.00 -7.66 20.61
CA GLY A 143 24.06 -7.98 19.17
C GLY A 143 25.33 -8.73 18.72
N SER A 144 26.33 -8.93 19.58
CA SER A 144 27.56 -9.66 19.22
C SER A 144 27.34 -11.14 18.87
N CYS A 145 26.19 -11.69 19.25
CA CYS A 145 25.82 -13.11 19.11
C CYS A 145 26.67 -14.09 19.93
N CYS A 146 27.65 -13.60 20.69
CA CYS A 146 28.59 -14.39 21.46
C CYS A 146 28.25 -14.35 22.96
N ALA A 147 28.68 -15.37 23.70
CA ALA A 147 28.65 -15.33 25.16
C ALA A 147 29.48 -14.14 25.69
N PRO A 148 29.12 -13.52 26.83
CA PRO A 148 29.88 -12.42 27.41
C PRO A 148 31.37 -12.76 27.56
N GLY A 149 32.25 -11.84 27.16
CA GLY A 149 33.70 -12.03 27.18
C GLY A 149 34.28 -12.87 26.02
N THR A 150 33.43 -13.35 25.10
CA THR A 150 33.87 -14.05 23.88
C THR A 150 33.57 -13.23 22.63
N SER A 151 34.28 -13.52 21.53
CA SER A 151 34.15 -12.76 20.28
C SER A 151 34.11 -13.68 19.05
N PRO A 152 33.50 -13.24 17.94
CA PRO A 152 33.55 -13.96 16.67
C PRO A 152 35.00 -14.19 16.24
N GLN A 153 35.31 -15.40 15.81
CA GLN A 153 36.65 -15.77 15.34
C GLN A 153 36.66 -15.83 13.82
N THR A 154 37.79 -15.47 13.20
CA THR A 154 37.96 -15.64 11.75
C THR A 154 37.86 -17.12 11.39
N CYS A 155 37.12 -17.45 10.34
CA CYS A 155 36.97 -18.82 9.89
C CYS A 155 38.30 -19.33 9.33
N ASP A 156 38.78 -20.44 9.88
CA ASP A 156 39.98 -21.19 9.48
C ASP A 156 39.90 -21.77 8.06
N ILE A 157 38.73 -22.23 7.63
CA ILE A 157 38.56 -22.85 6.30
C ILE A 157 38.65 -21.83 5.16
N CYS A 158 38.09 -20.63 5.33
CA CYS A 158 38.06 -19.60 4.29
C CYS A 158 38.96 -18.39 4.59
N ASN A 159 39.65 -18.38 5.73
CA ASN A 159 40.50 -17.29 6.21
C ASN A 159 39.82 -15.92 6.15
N GLY A 160 38.54 -15.85 6.53
CA GLY A 160 37.78 -14.58 6.52
C GLY A 160 37.11 -14.23 5.19
N SER A 161 37.41 -14.93 4.10
CA SER A 161 36.86 -14.58 2.77
C SER A 161 35.37 -14.91 2.61
N GLY A 162 34.81 -15.79 3.45
CA GLY A 162 33.41 -16.22 3.39
C GLY A 162 33.11 -17.22 2.25
N GLN A 163 34.03 -17.43 1.32
CA GLN A 163 33.87 -18.31 0.17
C GLN A 163 35.05 -19.26 0.01
N ILE A 164 34.82 -20.41 -0.60
CA ILE A 164 35.86 -21.37 -0.99
C ILE A 164 35.79 -21.58 -2.50
N GLN A 165 36.95 -21.61 -3.15
CA GLN A 165 37.04 -21.93 -4.57
C GLN A 165 37.00 -23.45 -4.73
N ARG A 166 36.12 -23.93 -5.60
CA ARG A 166 36.03 -25.34 -5.99
C ARG A 166 36.23 -25.44 -7.49
N THR A 167 37.13 -26.33 -7.89
CA THR A 167 37.30 -26.70 -9.29
C THR A 167 36.19 -27.68 -9.67
N VAL A 168 35.33 -27.28 -10.60
CA VAL A 168 34.27 -28.11 -11.15
C VAL A 168 34.68 -28.52 -12.56
N ARG A 169 34.58 -29.83 -12.85
CA ARG A 169 34.79 -30.34 -14.20
C ARG A 169 33.56 -30.05 -15.05
N SER A 170 33.75 -29.24 -16.08
CA SER A 170 32.73 -28.95 -17.10
C SER A 170 33.10 -29.63 -18.42
N LEU A 171 32.15 -29.65 -19.37
CA LEU A 171 32.36 -30.15 -20.74
C LEU A 171 33.49 -29.44 -21.49
N LEU A 172 33.85 -28.22 -21.08
CA LEU A 172 34.90 -27.38 -21.69
C LEU A 172 36.21 -27.37 -20.88
N GLY A 173 36.33 -28.20 -19.84
CA GLY A 173 37.50 -28.27 -18.96
C GLY A 173 37.20 -27.92 -17.50
N ASN A 174 38.26 -27.73 -16.71
CA ASN A 174 38.17 -27.38 -15.29
C ASN A 174 37.84 -25.89 -15.14
N VAL A 175 36.68 -25.58 -14.55
CA VAL A 175 36.26 -24.20 -14.23
C VAL A 175 36.34 -24.01 -12.73
N MET A 176 36.94 -22.91 -12.27
CA MET A 176 36.95 -22.54 -10.86
C MET A 176 35.67 -21.78 -10.53
N THR A 177 34.83 -22.35 -9.67
CA THR A 177 33.62 -21.70 -9.17
C THR A 177 33.78 -21.38 -7.68
N SER A 178 33.38 -20.19 -7.25
CA SER A 178 33.31 -19.88 -5.82
C SER A 178 31.99 -20.41 -5.24
N SER A 179 32.06 -20.93 -4.03
CA SER A 179 30.89 -21.37 -3.25
C SER A 179 30.99 -20.81 -1.83
N PRO A 180 29.87 -20.52 -1.15
CA PRO A 180 29.92 -20.06 0.23
C PRO A 180 30.59 -21.12 1.11
N CYS A 181 31.49 -20.69 2.00
CA CYS A 181 32.19 -21.59 2.91
C CYS A 181 31.17 -22.29 3.83
N GLY A 182 31.20 -23.63 3.91
CA GLY A 182 30.25 -24.40 4.71
C GLY A 182 30.30 -24.09 6.23
N THR A 183 31.49 -23.85 6.77
CA THR A 183 31.69 -23.59 8.20
C THR A 183 31.14 -22.23 8.64
N CYS A 184 31.51 -21.14 7.95
CA CYS A 184 31.03 -19.80 8.27
C CYS A 184 29.76 -19.40 7.51
N ARG A 185 29.23 -20.26 6.62
CA ARG A 185 28.05 -20.03 5.78
C ARG A 185 28.08 -18.72 4.96
N GLY A 186 29.27 -18.26 4.57
CA GLY A 186 29.41 -16.98 3.85
C GLY A 186 29.84 -15.79 4.70
N TYR A 187 29.82 -15.89 6.03
CA TYR A 187 30.07 -14.74 6.92
C TYR A 187 31.55 -14.44 7.18
N GLY A 188 32.49 -15.29 6.75
CA GLY A 188 33.94 -15.13 7.00
C GLY A 188 34.37 -15.34 8.46
N THR A 189 33.44 -15.27 9.41
CA THR A 189 33.66 -15.49 10.84
C THR A 189 32.81 -16.66 11.35
N VAL A 190 33.22 -17.28 12.44
CA VAL A 190 32.47 -18.29 13.19
C VAL A 190 32.17 -17.77 14.60
N ILE A 191 31.10 -18.27 15.21
CA ILE A 191 30.73 -17.98 16.60
C ILE A 191 30.95 -19.26 17.39
N PRO A 192 32.11 -19.44 18.06
CA PRO A 192 32.40 -20.68 18.79
C PRO A 192 31.52 -20.83 20.03
N ASN A 193 31.28 -19.72 20.73
CA ASN A 193 30.52 -19.66 21.97
C ASN A 193 29.28 -18.78 21.75
N PRO A 194 28.16 -19.33 21.25
CA PRO A 194 26.95 -18.54 21.04
C PRO A 194 26.39 -18.05 22.37
N CYS A 195 25.80 -16.86 22.36
CA CYS A 195 25.08 -16.33 23.52
C CYS A 195 23.91 -17.27 23.91
N ALA A 196 23.82 -17.67 25.17
CA ALA A 196 22.77 -18.57 25.65
C ALA A 196 21.36 -17.95 25.53
N THR A 197 21.22 -16.65 25.80
CA THR A 197 19.92 -15.95 25.82
C THR A 197 19.29 -15.84 24.42
N CYS A 198 20.10 -15.50 23.40
CA CYS A 198 19.61 -15.33 22.02
C CYS A 198 19.99 -16.47 21.08
N GLN A 199 20.66 -17.51 21.59
CA GLN A 199 21.12 -18.66 20.82
C GLN A 199 21.92 -18.27 19.55
N GLY A 200 22.73 -17.21 19.65
CA GLY A 200 23.55 -16.70 18.55
C GLY A 200 22.82 -15.82 17.52
N GLN A 201 21.59 -15.37 17.79
CA GLN A 201 20.83 -14.49 16.88
C GLN A 201 21.12 -12.98 17.10
N GLY A 202 21.63 -12.61 18.28
CA GLY A 202 21.87 -11.21 18.66
C GLY A 202 20.61 -10.42 19.02
N ARG A 203 19.44 -11.06 19.00
CA ARG A 203 18.12 -10.50 19.32
C ARG A 203 17.26 -11.52 20.06
N VAL A 204 16.28 -11.06 20.82
CA VAL A 204 15.33 -11.89 21.58
C VAL A 204 13.91 -11.39 21.35
N ARG A 205 12.92 -12.28 21.43
CA ARG A 205 11.50 -11.85 21.38
C ARG A 205 11.13 -11.22 22.72
N ALA A 206 10.59 -10.01 22.69
CA ALA A 206 10.07 -9.33 23.86
C ALA A 206 8.85 -8.49 23.48
N ARG A 207 8.00 -8.26 24.47
CA ARG A 207 6.90 -7.31 24.36
C ARG A 207 7.43 -5.90 24.64
N ARG A 208 7.05 -4.94 23.79
CA ARG A 208 7.41 -3.53 23.95
C ARG A 208 6.19 -2.65 23.82
N THR A 209 6.07 -1.68 24.71
CA THR A 209 5.04 -0.64 24.62
C THR A 209 5.58 0.55 23.82
N ILE A 210 4.83 1.00 22.83
CA ILE A 210 5.20 2.12 21.96
C ILE A 210 4.10 3.18 22.08
N PRO A 211 4.42 4.39 22.54
CA PRO A 211 3.47 5.50 22.51
C PRO A 211 3.29 5.96 21.07
N ILE A 212 2.04 6.09 20.64
CA ILE A 212 1.67 6.53 19.31
C ILE A 212 0.69 7.70 19.40
N ASP A 213 0.89 8.67 18.52
CA ASP A 213 -0.01 9.81 18.36
C ASP A 213 -0.89 9.56 17.15
N ILE A 214 -2.20 9.43 17.38
CA ILE A 214 -3.19 9.19 16.35
C ILE A 214 -3.80 10.55 16.01
N PRO A 215 -3.54 11.10 14.82
CA PRO A 215 -4.05 12.42 14.49
C PRO A 215 -5.57 12.42 14.40
N ALA A 216 -6.18 13.57 14.61
CA ALA A 216 -7.61 13.74 14.37
C ALA A 216 -7.93 13.54 12.88
N GLY A 217 -9.10 12.98 12.57
CA GLY A 217 -9.57 12.82 11.20
C GLY A 217 -9.06 11.59 10.45
N VAL A 218 -8.25 10.73 11.08
CA VAL A 218 -7.80 9.47 10.45
C VAL A 218 -8.97 8.62 10.00
N ASP A 219 -8.85 8.00 8.83
CA ASP A 219 -9.87 7.11 8.28
C ASP A 219 -9.34 5.68 8.16
N THR A 220 -10.26 4.73 7.98
CA THR A 220 -9.94 3.31 7.79
C THR A 220 -9.04 3.13 6.58
N GLY A 221 -7.96 2.37 6.76
CA GLY A 221 -6.96 2.10 5.73
C GLY A 221 -5.80 3.09 5.70
N LEU A 222 -5.84 4.17 6.50
CA LEU A 222 -4.67 5.01 6.70
C LEU A 222 -3.54 4.21 7.35
N ARG A 223 -2.32 4.37 6.84
CA ARG A 223 -1.11 3.74 7.39
C ARG A 223 -0.20 4.77 8.03
N LEU A 224 0.07 4.61 9.32
CA LEU A 224 1.06 5.39 10.05
C LEU A 224 2.38 4.63 10.06
N GLN A 225 3.47 5.27 9.63
CA GLN A 225 4.81 4.71 9.66
C GLN A 225 5.55 5.17 10.91
N LEU A 226 6.09 4.20 11.65
CA LEU A 226 6.94 4.41 12.81
C LEU A 226 8.35 3.90 12.47
N PRO A 227 9.23 4.79 11.98
CA PRO A 227 10.55 4.39 11.49
C PRO A 227 11.41 3.85 12.62
N GLY A 228 12.09 2.73 12.38
CA GLY A 228 12.97 2.07 13.35
C GLY A 228 12.25 1.43 14.55
N GLN A 229 10.91 1.43 14.56
CA GLN A 229 10.10 0.81 15.62
C GLN A 229 9.69 -0.64 15.31
N GLY A 230 10.12 -1.19 14.17
CA GLY A 230 9.93 -2.59 13.80
C GLY A 230 10.91 -3.54 14.51
N GLU A 231 11.12 -4.72 13.94
CA GLU A 231 12.02 -5.71 14.55
C GLU A 231 13.48 -5.26 14.52
N VAL A 232 14.24 -5.57 15.57
CA VAL A 232 15.70 -5.45 15.54
C VAL A 232 16.28 -6.49 14.58
N GLY A 233 17.25 -6.06 13.78
CA GLY A 233 17.95 -6.90 12.83
C GLY A 233 18.80 -8.00 13.47
N GLN A 234 19.09 -9.07 12.71
CA GLN A 234 20.00 -10.12 13.19
C GLN A 234 21.39 -9.54 13.50
N ALA A 235 22.05 -10.09 14.52
CA ALA A 235 23.34 -9.61 15.03
C ALA A 235 23.37 -8.13 15.43
N GLY A 236 22.24 -7.58 15.89
CA GLY A 236 22.12 -6.16 16.22
C GLY A 236 22.18 -5.26 14.98
N GLY A 237 21.71 -5.76 13.83
CA GLY A 237 21.48 -4.94 12.64
C GLY A 237 20.38 -3.90 12.87
N PRO A 238 20.27 -2.91 11.95
CA PRO A 238 19.31 -1.82 12.09
C PRO A 238 17.88 -2.34 12.16
N ASN A 239 17.02 -1.59 12.84
CA ASN A 239 15.63 -1.97 13.01
C ASN A 239 14.87 -1.87 11.68
N GLY A 240 13.84 -2.71 11.56
CA GLY A 240 12.76 -2.51 10.61
C GLY A 240 11.86 -1.35 11.01
N ASP A 241 10.86 -1.08 10.18
CA ASP A 241 9.82 -0.09 10.43
C ASP A 241 8.54 -0.78 10.89
N LEU A 242 7.75 -0.08 11.70
CA LEU A 242 6.42 -0.53 12.09
C LEU A 242 5.37 0.30 11.36
N TYR A 243 4.49 -0.37 10.64
CA TYR A 243 3.33 0.22 9.96
C TYR A 243 2.08 -0.10 10.76
N LEU A 244 1.31 0.93 11.08
CA LEU A 244 0.01 0.79 11.74
C LEU A 244 -1.09 1.11 10.76
N GLU A 245 -1.89 0.12 10.41
CA GLU A 245 -3.09 0.30 9.58
C GLU A 245 -4.28 0.58 10.50
N VAL A 246 -4.81 1.80 10.41
CA VAL A 246 -5.94 2.25 11.22
C VAL A 246 -7.22 1.61 10.69
N LYS A 247 -8.03 1.09 11.60
CA LYS A 247 -9.38 0.59 11.34
C LYS A 247 -10.35 1.25 12.30
N VAL A 248 -11.27 2.05 11.77
CA VAL A 248 -12.31 2.70 12.56
C VAL A 248 -13.39 1.69 12.89
N LYS A 249 -13.72 1.54 14.18
CA LYS A 249 -14.85 0.70 14.60
C LYS A 249 -16.15 1.33 14.17
N HIS A 250 -17.11 0.48 13.82
CA HIS A 250 -18.49 0.92 13.63
C HIS A 250 -19.05 1.48 14.95
N HIS A 251 -19.82 2.56 14.85
CA HIS A 251 -20.49 3.18 15.98
C HIS A 251 -22.00 3.02 15.81
N ASP A 252 -22.72 2.67 16.87
CA ASP A 252 -24.14 2.33 16.80
C ASP A 252 -25.03 3.51 16.36
N THR A 253 -24.72 4.72 16.86
CA THR A 253 -25.48 5.95 16.57
C THR A 253 -25.03 6.71 15.32
N TYR A 254 -23.73 6.67 14.99
CA TYR A 254 -23.12 7.57 14.01
C TYR A 254 -22.47 6.77 12.89
N SER A 255 -22.71 7.21 11.65
CA SER A 255 -21.98 6.76 10.48
C SER A 255 -21.13 7.89 9.92
N ARG A 256 -19.96 7.57 9.38
CA ARG A 256 -19.03 8.55 8.82
C ARG A 256 -19.21 8.63 7.30
N ASP A 257 -19.31 9.84 6.77
CA ASP A 257 -19.22 10.14 5.34
C ASP A 257 -18.16 11.21 5.08
N GLY A 258 -16.93 10.77 4.80
CA GLY A 258 -15.79 11.68 4.63
C GLY A 258 -15.47 12.41 5.94
N ASP A 259 -15.67 13.73 5.95
CA ASP A 259 -15.50 14.56 7.15
C ASP A 259 -16.81 14.74 7.93
N ASP A 260 -17.96 14.38 7.33
CA ASP A 260 -19.27 14.57 7.93
C ASP A 260 -19.70 13.35 8.75
N LEU A 261 -20.48 13.61 9.80
CA LEU A 261 -21.14 12.57 10.58
C LEU A 261 -22.61 12.51 10.20
N LEU A 262 -23.12 11.29 10.09
CA LEU A 262 -24.50 11.01 9.78
C LEU A 262 -25.16 10.32 10.98
N ALA A 263 -26.32 10.79 11.37
CA ALA A 263 -27.14 10.17 12.41
C ALA A 263 -28.60 10.12 11.98
N THR A 264 -29.37 9.20 12.56
CA THR A 264 -30.82 9.15 12.36
C THR A 264 -31.51 9.61 13.63
N LEU A 265 -32.41 10.58 13.51
CA LEU A 265 -33.25 11.03 14.61
C LEU A 265 -34.66 10.51 14.40
N GLU A 266 -35.10 9.66 15.33
CA GLU A 266 -36.49 9.21 15.38
C GLU A 266 -37.36 10.28 16.04
N VAL A 267 -38.35 10.75 15.29
CA VAL A 267 -39.28 11.78 15.75
C VAL A 267 -40.69 11.20 15.74
N GLN A 268 -41.41 11.34 16.84
CA GLN A 268 -42.79 10.88 16.91
C GLN A 268 -43.68 11.72 15.98
N MET A 269 -44.68 11.09 15.36
CA MET A 269 -45.61 11.78 14.45
C MET A 269 -46.20 13.06 15.05
N ALA A 270 -46.55 13.07 16.34
CA ALA A 270 -47.09 14.26 17.00
C ALA A 270 -46.08 15.41 17.06
N ASP A 271 -44.83 15.11 17.41
CA ASP A 271 -43.74 16.09 17.50
C ASP A 271 -43.36 16.62 16.12
N ALA A 272 -43.39 15.79 15.09
CA ALA A 272 -43.17 16.22 13.71
C ALA A 272 -44.27 17.19 13.23
N ILE A 273 -45.53 16.97 13.65
CA ILE A 273 -46.66 17.85 13.31
C ILE A 273 -46.56 19.18 14.04
N LEU A 274 -46.32 19.15 15.36
CA LEU A 274 -46.40 20.32 16.24
C LEU A 274 -45.09 21.11 16.31
N GLY A 275 -43.97 20.49 15.97
CA GLY A 275 -42.63 20.98 16.28
C GLY A 275 -42.25 20.72 17.74
N THR A 276 -40.97 20.52 18.00
CA THR A 276 -40.42 20.32 19.34
C THR A 276 -38.95 20.72 19.39
N SER A 277 -38.43 20.98 20.59
CA SER A 277 -37.01 21.19 20.84
C SER A 277 -36.50 20.06 21.72
N THR A 278 -35.37 19.45 21.35
CA THR A 278 -34.74 18.38 22.14
C THR A 278 -33.24 18.59 22.23
N THR A 279 -32.64 18.06 23.30
CA THR A 279 -31.19 18.07 23.50
C THR A 279 -30.68 16.64 23.39
N LEU A 280 -29.73 16.41 22.48
CA LEU A 280 -29.13 15.11 22.23
C LEU A 280 -27.68 15.08 22.73
N THR A 281 -27.24 13.95 23.25
CA THR A 281 -25.83 13.74 23.60
C THR A 281 -25.03 13.42 22.34
N GLY A 282 -24.24 14.38 21.88
CA GLY A 282 -23.27 14.22 20.80
C GLY A 282 -21.92 13.69 21.27
N ILE A 283 -21.05 13.34 20.32
CA ILE A 283 -19.64 12.95 20.58
C ILE A 283 -18.86 14.09 21.23
N ASP A 284 -19.20 15.33 20.87
CA ASP A 284 -18.54 16.56 21.33
C ASP A 284 -19.44 17.35 22.32
N GLY A 285 -20.22 16.62 23.11
CA GLY A 285 -21.13 17.17 24.11
C GLY A 285 -22.57 17.37 23.62
N GLU A 286 -23.34 18.14 24.38
CA GLU A 286 -24.78 18.31 24.13
C GLU A 286 -25.05 19.16 22.89
N VAL A 287 -26.07 18.75 22.15
CA VAL A 287 -26.53 19.36 20.91
C VAL A 287 -28.01 19.68 21.05
N GLU A 288 -28.34 20.96 21.10
CA GLU A 288 -29.72 21.43 21.02
C GLU A 288 -30.20 21.37 19.57
N LEU A 289 -31.38 20.78 19.37
CA LEU A 289 -31.97 20.57 18.07
C LEU A 289 -33.43 21.02 18.08
N GLU A 290 -33.77 21.88 17.12
CA GLU A 290 -35.13 22.36 16.89
C GLU A 290 -35.75 21.63 15.70
N ILE A 291 -36.85 20.91 15.96
CA ILE A 291 -37.69 20.28 14.95
C ILE A 291 -38.82 21.23 14.62
N LYS A 292 -38.85 21.69 13.37
CA LYS A 292 -39.87 22.63 12.91
C LYS A 292 -41.23 21.93 12.76
N PRO A 293 -42.34 22.63 13.02
CA PRO A 293 -43.66 22.08 12.75
C PRO A 293 -43.80 21.70 11.26
N GLY A 294 -44.32 20.51 10.99
CA GLY A 294 -44.48 19.99 9.64
C GLY A 294 -43.23 19.32 9.06
N THR A 295 -42.20 19.05 9.86
CA THR A 295 -41.02 18.29 9.43
C THR A 295 -41.43 16.94 8.84
N GLN A 296 -40.90 16.63 7.66
CA GLN A 296 -41.18 15.38 6.97
C GLN A 296 -40.10 14.34 7.28
N SER A 297 -40.48 13.07 7.19
CA SER A 297 -39.47 12.01 7.15
C SER A 297 -38.57 12.25 5.94
N ALA A 298 -37.28 11.95 6.07
CA ALA A 298 -36.23 12.24 5.10
C ALA A 298 -35.66 13.68 5.13
N ASP A 299 -36.24 14.60 5.91
CA ASP A 299 -35.64 15.92 6.07
C ASP A 299 -34.26 15.79 6.75
N ILE A 300 -33.30 16.59 6.29
CA ILE A 300 -31.93 16.59 6.82
C ILE A 300 -31.71 17.87 7.60
N ILE A 301 -31.48 17.72 8.90
CA ILE A 301 -31.06 18.81 9.78
C ILE A 301 -29.54 18.79 9.83
N THR A 302 -28.90 19.88 9.41
CA THR A 302 -27.44 19.99 9.40
C THR A 302 -26.97 20.90 10.51
N ILE A 303 -26.12 20.39 11.39
CA ILE A 303 -25.46 21.15 12.44
C ILE A 303 -24.00 21.32 12.02
N ARG A 304 -23.61 22.59 11.85
CA ARG A 304 -22.28 22.94 11.35
C ARG A 304 -21.19 22.64 12.37
N ASP A 305 -20.00 22.30 11.89
CA ASP A 305 -18.78 22.14 12.67
C ASP A 305 -18.85 21.07 13.79
N ARG A 306 -19.80 20.13 13.68
CA ARG A 306 -20.00 19.02 14.64
C ARG A 306 -19.66 17.64 14.06
N GLY A 307 -19.03 17.59 12.89
CA GLY A 307 -18.51 16.37 12.26
C GLY A 307 -17.10 16.01 12.73
N ILE A 308 -16.33 15.36 11.85
CA ILE A 308 -14.95 14.92 12.11
C ILE A 308 -13.97 16.04 11.74
N THR A 309 -12.87 16.14 12.50
CA THR A 309 -11.78 17.07 12.20
C THR A 309 -11.06 16.67 10.91
N LYS A 310 -10.77 17.63 10.04
CA LYS A 310 -10.11 17.35 8.76
C LYS A 310 -8.64 16.99 8.98
N LEU A 311 -8.20 15.84 8.47
CA LEU A 311 -6.80 15.39 8.60
C LEU A 311 -5.78 16.36 7.96
N ARG A 312 -6.17 17.01 6.86
CA ARG A 312 -5.33 17.96 6.10
C ARG A 312 -6.04 19.29 5.87
N GLY A 313 -6.49 19.93 6.95
CA GLY A 313 -7.16 21.22 6.85
C GLY A 313 -7.47 21.82 8.21
N THR A 314 -8.20 22.93 8.19
CA THR A 314 -8.75 23.55 9.39
C THR A 314 -10.26 23.33 9.44
N GLY A 315 -10.78 23.27 10.66
CA GLY A 315 -12.21 23.08 10.92
C GLY A 315 -12.63 21.61 10.90
N ARG A 316 -13.94 21.42 11.04
CA ARG A 316 -14.60 20.12 11.11
C ARG A 316 -15.60 19.98 9.97
N GLY A 317 -16.02 18.76 9.68
CA GLY A 317 -17.23 18.54 8.91
C GLY A 317 -18.49 18.86 9.71
N ASP A 318 -19.63 18.50 9.14
CA ASP A 318 -20.95 18.76 9.71
C ASP A 318 -21.58 17.48 10.27
N LEU A 319 -22.49 17.64 11.24
CA LEU A 319 -23.38 16.57 11.67
C LEU A 319 -24.70 16.69 10.90
N LYS A 320 -24.99 15.70 10.05
CA LYS A 320 -26.22 15.60 9.27
C LYS A 320 -27.15 14.58 9.91
N ILE A 321 -28.28 15.07 10.38
CA ILE A 321 -29.29 14.27 11.06
C ILE A 321 -30.44 14.04 10.10
N GLY A 322 -30.63 12.80 9.68
CA GLY A 322 -31.80 12.38 8.92
C GLY A 322 -32.99 12.18 9.85
N VAL A 323 -34.11 12.84 9.57
CA VAL A 323 -35.33 12.69 10.35
C VAL A 323 -36.11 11.47 9.89
N GLN A 324 -36.42 10.56 10.81
CA GLN A 324 -37.32 9.45 10.59
C GLN A 324 -38.58 9.64 11.41
N VAL A 325 -39.71 9.91 10.75
CA VAL A 325 -40.98 10.08 11.45
C VAL A 325 -41.57 8.71 11.78
N VAL A 326 -41.65 8.40 13.06
CA VAL A 326 -42.19 7.12 13.54
C VAL A 326 -43.70 7.25 13.71
N THR A 327 -44.44 6.44 12.96
CA THR A 327 -45.89 6.34 13.08
C THR A 327 -46.26 5.25 14.09
N PRO A 328 -47.09 5.54 15.11
CA PRO A 328 -47.47 4.55 16.10
C PRO A 328 -48.23 3.37 15.48
N THR A 329 -47.84 2.15 15.83
CA THR A 329 -48.41 0.91 15.26
C THR A 329 -49.62 0.38 16.03
N LYS A 330 -49.76 0.75 17.31
CA LYS A 330 -50.87 0.38 18.18
C LYS A 330 -51.50 1.63 18.75
N LEU A 331 -52.81 1.76 18.57
CA LEU A 331 -53.60 2.88 19.07
C LEU A 331 -54.70 2.37 20.01
N SER A 332 -54.86 3.02 21.14
CA SER A 332 -56.02 2.85 22.01
C SER A 332 -57.29 3.39 21.35
N HIS A 333 -58.46 3.01 21.89
CA HIS A 333 -59.76 3.51 21.38
C HIS A 333 -59.83 5.05 21.40
N LYS A 334 -59.31 5.68 22.45
CA LYS A 334 -59.30 7.15 22.57
C LYS A 334 -58.37 7.80 21.54
N GLU A 335 -57.16 7.28 21.36
CA GLU A 335 -56.20 7.81 20.39
C GLU A 335 -56.72 7.66 18.96
N ARG A 336 -57.35 6.52 18.65
CA ARG A 336 -57.98 6.29 17.34
C ARG A 336 -59.05 7.34 17.05
N GLU A 337 -59.95 7.58 18.00
CA GLU A 337 -61.02 8.59 17.84
C GLU A 337 -60.44 10.00 17.59
N LEU A 338 -59.33 10.35 18.26
CA LEU A 338 -58.64 11.63 18.05
C LEU A 338 -58.02 11.72 16.65
N ILE A 339 -57.39 10.65 16.16
CA ILE A 339 -56.80 10.61 14.81
C ILE A 339 -57.89 10.65 13.73
N GLU A 340 -59.03 9.99 13.93
CA GLU A 340 -60.17 10.07 13.00
C GLU A 340 -60.76 11.48 12.93
N LYS A 341 -60.89 12.16 14.08
CA LYS A 341 -61.28 13.59 14.12
C LYS A 341 -60.26 14.48 13.41
N PHE A 342 -58.97 14.26 13.62
CA PHE A 342 -57.91 14.98 12.92
C PHE A 342 -57.97 14.75 11.39
N ALA A 343 -58.19 13.51 10.96
CA ALA A 343 -58.28 13.14 9.55
C ALA A 343 -59.50 13.76 8.86
N SER A 344 -60.68 13.72 9.48
CA SER A 344 -61.91 14.32 8.94
C SER A 344 -61.84 15.85 8.77
N GLY A 345 -61.01 16.52 9.56
CA GLY A 345 -60.73 17.96 9.42
C GLY A 345 -59.85 18.33 8.23
N ARG A 346 -59.23 17.35 7.55
CA ARG A 346 -58.35 17.59 6.39
C ARG A 346 -58.92 16.95 5.12
N ARG A 347 -58.90 17.69 4.00
CA ARG A 347 -59.02 17.06 2.67
C ARG A 347 -57.69 16.41 2.31
N GLY A 348 -57.48 15.18 2.75
CA GLY A 348 -56.37 14.36 2.27
C GLY A 348 -56.64 13.87 0.85
N GLN A 349 -55.63 13.89 -0.02
CA GLN A 349 -55.64 13.05 -1.22
C GLN A 349 -55.42 11.60 -0.80
N GLY A 350 -56.08 10.66 -1.47
CA GLY A 350 -55.88 9.24 -1.23
C GLY A 350 -54.44 8.82 -1.54
N PRO A 351 -53.99 7.64 -1.09
CA PRO A 351 -52.68 7.12 -1.45
C PRO A 351 -52.61 6.92 -2.96
N GLU A 352 -51.67 7.59 -3.61
CA GLU A 352 -51.39 7.47 -5.05
C GLU A 352 -49.92 7.14 -5.26
N LEU A 353 -49.61 6.40 -6.33
CA LEU A 353 -48.23 6.15 -6.73
C LEU A 353 -47.65 7.45 -7.27
N SER A 354 -46.58 7.94 -6.63
CA SER A 354 -45.85 9.11 -7.11
C SER A 354 -44.95 8.73 -8.29
N GLN A 355 -44.57 9.73 -9.10
CA GLN A 355 -43.57 9.54 -10.15
C GLN A 355 -42.27 9.01 -9.54
N PHE A 356 -41.66 8.03 -10.21
CA PHE A 356 -40.37 7.49 -9.83
C PHE A 356 -39.30 8.58 -9.97
N GLN A 357 -39.10 9.33 -8.89
CA GLN A 357 -37.86 10.04 -8.67
C GLN A 357 -36.92 9.06 -7.99
N GLN A 358 -35.76 8.80 -8.60
CA GLN A 358 -34.59 8.39 -7.81
C GLN A 358 -34.29 9.54 -6.87
N GLY A 359 -35.00 9.60 -5.75
CA GLY A 359 -34.84 10.64 -4.76
C GLY A 359 -33.40 10.63 -4.27
N LEU A 360 -32.95 11.78 -3.77
CA LEU A 360 -31.73 11.90 -2.96
C LEU A 360 -31.62 10.76 -1.91
N PHE A 361 -32.76 10.25 -1.46
CA PHE A 361 -32.90 9.10 -0.57
C PHE A 361 -32.43 7.75 -1.12
N GLY A 362 -32.48 7.48 -2.44
CA GLY A 362 -31.83 6.30 -3.00
C GLY A 362 -30.32 6.37 -2.83
N LYS A 363 -29.73 7.55 -3.09
CA LYS A 363 -28.29 7.79 -2.94
C LYS A 363 -27.82 7.82 -1.48
N LEU A 364 -28.63 8.33 -0.54
CA LEU A 364 -28.31 8.30 0.89
C LEU A 364 -28.58 6.93 1.50
N ARG A 365 -29.71 6.28 1.19
CA ARG A 365 -30.03 4.94 1.72
C ARG A 365 -29.07 3.87 1.20
N ASP A 366 -28.62 3.95 -0.05
CA ASP A 366 -27.57 3.07 -0.58
C ASP A 366 -26.21 3.31 0.09
N ARG A 367 -25.99 4.47 0.74
CA ARG A 367 -24.82 4.77 1.58
C ARG A 367 -25.03 4.49 3.07
N PHE A 368 -26.28 4.46 3.55
CA PHE A 368 -26.64 4.15 4.94
C PHE A 368 -26.83 2.66 5.20
N LEU A 369 -27.26 1.88 4.21
CA LEU A 369 -27.65 0.46 4.38
C LEU A 369 -26.79 -0.55 3.62
N ASN A 370 -25.85 -0.13 2.77
CA ASN A 370 -24.88 -1.06 2.19
C ASN A 370 -23.56 -0.99 2.96
N PHE A 371 -23.20 -2.15 3.52
CA PHE A 371 -22.13 -2.47 4.46
C PHE A 371 -20.72 -2.05 4.04
#